data_AF-A0A3A9CHI6-F1
#
_entry.id   AF-A0A3A9CHI6-F1
#
_cell.length_a   1.000
_cell.length_b   1.000
_cell.length_c   1.000
_cell.angle_alpha   90.00
_cell.angle_beta   90.00
_cell.angle_gamma   90.00
#
_symmetry.space_group_name_H-M   'P 1'
#
loop_
_entity.id
_entity.type
_entity.pdbx_description
1 polymer ?
#
loop_
_entity_poly.entity_id
_entity_poly.type
_entity_poly.pdbx_seq_one_letter_code
_entity_poly.pdbx_strand_id
1 'polypeptide(L)'
;MKFLSNLGTKLIRLDEKISNYFGEGIHAAFSIMAFFSVTSGLFLGLLRRGWLAAWVFVLIGLLFALFPCVYLYRSSKKKQEEETPIPEELPPPPPTPAPPRKKFELDEATKKAIELEAALARKRILEAEAKRQEALKREEERKEQEARREAERLYREKIRQRQRTAEKRYQEERKQSSFNGSYFKQEKFRENPTTAKSPVITSEFFRGVTNRTELKKRYLDLLKIYHPDNPSGDPSITRRVQEEYKELSAFYEAYEKHTPK
;
A
#
# COMPACT_ATOMS: atom_id res chain seq x y z
N MET A 1 39.06 -64.37 25.52
CA MET A 1 38.36 -64.05 24.25
C MET A 1 36.82 -63.93 24.35
N LYS A 2 36.19 -63.82 25.54
CA LYS A 2 34.72 -63.66 25.68
C LYS A 2 34.23 -62.22 25.91
N PHE A 3 35.14 -61.25 26.09
CA PHE A 3 34.80 -59.84 26.30
C PHE A 3 34.61 -59.06 24.99
N LEU A 4 35.32 -59.43 23.92
CA LEU A 4 35.25 -58.74 22.62
C LEU A 4 33.95 -59.09 21.84
N SER A 5 33.40 -60.29 22.01
CA SER A 5 32.12 -60.69 21.37
C SER A 5 30.90 -60.02 22.02
N ASN A 6 30.98 -59.69 23.32
CA ASN A 6 29.91 -59.02 24.05
C ASN A 6 29.86 -57.51 23.78
N LEU A 7 31.00 -56.90 23.41
CA LEU A 7 31.04 -55.50 22.99
C LEU A 7 30.51 -55.34 21.56
N GLY A 8 30.87 -56.25 20.65
CA GLY A 8 30.39 -56.22 19.25
C GLY A 8 28.87 -56.34 19.14
N THR A 9 28.26 -57.26 19.89
CA THR A 9 26.80 -57.44 19.90
C THR A 9 26.04 -56.27 20.54
N LYS A 10 26.63 -55.59 21.52
CA LYS A 10 26.09 -54.35 22.09
C LYS A 10 26.20 -53.16 21.13
N LEU A 11 27.30 -53.08 20.37
CA LEU A 11 27.49 -52.01 19.38
C LEU A 11 26.53 -52.16 18.19
N ILE A 12 26.31 -53.38 17.71
CA ILE A 12 25.38 -53.66 16.60
C ILE A 12 23.93 -53.36 17.02
N ARG A 13 23.51 -53.70 18.25
CA ARG A 13 22.18 -53.33 18.76
C ARG A 13 21.99 -51.83 18.97
N LEU A 14 23.06 -51.08 19.27
CA LEU A 14 22.99 -49.63 19.42
C LEU A 14 22.84 -48.95 18.05
N ASP A 15 23.56 -49.43 17.04
CA ASP A 15 23.46 -48.93 15.67
C ASP A 15 22.08 -49.18 15.04
N GLU A 16 21.49 -50.35 15.29
CA GLU A 16 20.13 -50.68 14.83
C GLU A 16 19.06 -49.80 15.52
N LYS A 17 19.25 -49.48 16.81
CA LYS A 17 18.34 -48.62 17.56
C LYS A 17 18.47 -47.15 17.17
N ILE A 18 19.67 -46.70 16.79
CA ILE A 18 19.94 -45.36 16.28
C ILE A 18 19.39 -45.21 14.86
N SER A 19 19.52 -46.25 14.01
CA SER A 19 18.93 -46.29 12.66
C SER A 19 17.41 -46.21 12.68
N ASN A 20 16.75 -46.95 13.58
CA ASN A 20 15.29 -46.87 13.75
C ASN A 20 14.81 -45.51 14.30
N TYR A 21 15.58 -44.88 15.20
CA TYR A 21 15.28 -43.51 15.68
C TYR A 21 15.49 -42.44 14.59
N PHE A 22 16.51 -42.60 13.73
CA PHE A 22 16.73 -41.71 12.60
C PHE A 22 15.66 -41.89 11.52
N GLY A 23 15.22 -43.12 11.27
CA GLY A 23 14.14 -43.44 10.33
C GLY A 23 12.82 -42.78 10.73
N GLU A 24 12.37 -42.94 11.98
CA GLU A 24 11.11 -42.35 12.45
C GLU A 24 11.15 -40.81 12.46
N GLY A 25 12.28 -40.22 12.88
CA GLY A 25 12.46 -38.76 12.88
C GLY A 25 12.50 -38.15 11.47
N ILE A 26 13.12 -38.84 10.50
CA ILE A 26 13.16 -38.42 9.11
C ILE A 26 11.77 -38.53 8.48
N HIS A 27 11.04 -39.63 8.73
CA HIS A 27 9.67 -39.78 8.23
C HIS A 27 8.69 -38.76 8.82
N ALA A 28 8.82 -38.43 10.11
CA ALA A 28 8.05 -37.35 10.75
C ALA A 28 8.39 -35.98 10.16
N ALA A 29 9.68 -35.70 9.93
CA ALA A 29 10.12 -34.48 9.26
C ALA A 29 9.61 -34.39 7.82
N PHE A 30 9.65 -35.47 7.04
CA PHE A 30 9.08 -35.52 5.68
C PHE A 30 7.56 -35.33 5.67
N SER A 31 6.85 -35.89 6.66
CA SER A 31 5.41 -35.69 6.81
C SER A 31 5.09 -34.21 7.08
N ILE A 32 5.78 -33.58 8.03
CA ILE A 32 5.63 -32.15 8.35
C ILE A 32 5.96 -31.29 7.12
N MET A 33 7.05 -31.60 6.42
CA MET A 33 7.46 -30.89 5.20
C MET A 33 6.45 -31.08 4.05
N ALA A 34 5.81 -32.25 3.93
CA ALA A 34 4.74 -32.47 2.97
C ALA A 34 3.48 -31.66 3.30
N PHE A 35 3.11 -31.55 4.59
CA PHE A 35 2.01 -30.66 5.03
C PHE A 35 2.30 -29.19 4.70
N PHE A 36 3.52 -28.72 4.97
CA PHE A 36 3.92 -27.35 4.61
C PHE A 36 3.96 -27.12 3.10
N SER A 37 4.38 -28.11 2.30
CA SER A 37 4.38 -28.04 0.83
C SER A 37 2.98 -27.88 0.26
N VAL A 38 2.00 -28.65 0.77
CA VAL A 38 0.59 -28.57 0.33
C VAL A 38 -0.05 -27.24 0.73
N THR A 39 0.27 -26.69 1.90
CA THR A 39 -0.23 -25.36 2.33
C THR A 39 0.45 -24.20 1.58
N SER A 40 1.71 -24.36 1.19
CA SER A 40 2.49 -23.36 0.42
C SER A 40 1.97 -23.23 -1.01
N GLY A 41 1.57 -24.34 -1.64
CA GLY A 41 0.96 -24.36 -2.97
C GLY A 41 -0.35 -23.55 -3.06
N LEU A 42 -1.16 -23.56 -2.00
CA LEU A 42 -2.39 -22.76 -1.93
C LEU A 42 -2.10 -21.25 -1.75
N PHE A 43 -1.00 -20.91 -1.07
CA PHE A 43 -0.60 -19.53 -0.79
C PHE A 43 0.07 -18.85 -2.01
N LEU A 44 0.76 -19.62 -2.85
CA LEU A 44 1.40 -19.14 -4.08
C LEU A 44 0.38 -18.77 -5.19
N GLY A 45 -0.88 -19.20 -5.09
CA GLY A 45 -1.96 -18.81 -6.01
C GLY A 45 -2.46 -17.37 -5.84
N LEU A 46 -2.18 -16.73 -4.69
CA LEU A 46 -2.69 -15.38 -4.37
C LEU A 46 -1.67 -14.26 -4.58
N LEU A 47 -0.38 -14.56 -4.75
CA LEU A 47 0.66 -13.53 -4.89
C LEU A 47 1.22 -13.49 -6.32
N ARG A 48 0.68 -12.58 -7.16
CA ARG A 48 1.30 -12.12 -8.42
C ARG A 48 2.61 -11.37 -8.16
N ARG A 49 3.64 -12.03 -7.63
CA ARG A 49 5.00 -11.48 -7.42
C ARG A 49 6.00 -12.60 -7.12
N GLY A 50 6.17 -13.51 -8.08
CA GLY A 50 7.02 -14.70 -7.94
C GLY A 50 8.51 -14.43 -7.66
N TRP A 51 9.01 -13.21 -7.90
CA TRP A 51 10.42 -12.90 -7.66
C TRP A 51 10.75 -12.71 -6.17
N LEU A 52 9.87 -12.10 -5.36
CA LEU A 52 10.14 -11.93 -3.92
C LEU A 52 10.07 -13.27 -3.18
N ALA A 53 9.17 -14.17 -3.59
CA ALA A 53 9.04 -15.50 -3.00
C ALA A 53 10.32 -16.33 -3.17
N ALA A 54 10.97 -16.26 -4.34
CA ALA A 54 12.21 -16.98 -4.61
C ALA A 54 13.34 -16.58 -3.64
N TRP A 55 13.50 -15.27 -3.37
CA TRP A 55 14.52 -14.78 -2.42
C TRP A 55 14.23 -15.18 -0.98
N VAL A 56 12.95 -15.29 -0.58
CA VAL A 56 12.56 -15.77 0.75
C VAL A 56 12.96 -17.23 0.95
N PHE A 57 12.75 -18.10 -0.04
CA PHE A 57 13.19 -19.51 0.04
C PHE A 57 14.72 -19.65 0.08
N VAL A 58 15.46 -18.81 -0.66
CA VAL A 58 16.92 -18.77 -0.60
C VAL A 58 17.41 -18.34 0.78
N LEU A 59 16.80 -17.31 1.38
CA LEU A 59 17.14 -16.84 2.73
C LEU A 59 16.81 -17.89 3.81
N ILE A 60 15.66 -18.54 3.71
CA ILE A 60 15.27 -19.61 4.63
C ILE A 60 16.25 -20.79 4.51
N GLY A 61 16.62 -21.19 3.28
CA GLY A 61 17.63 -22.24 3.06
C GLY A 61 19.00 -21.89 3.63
N LEU A 62 19.43 -20.64 3.49
CA LEU A 62 20.70 -20.16 4.06
C LEU A 62 20.67 -20.17 5.60
N LEU A 63 19.56 -19.74 6.22
CA LEU A 63 19.39 -19.80 7.68
C LEU A 63 19.41 -21.24 8.20
N PHE A 64 18.76 -22.17 7.49
CA PHE A 64 18.78 -23.59 7.84
C PHE A 64 20.16 -24.24 7.64
N ALA A 65 20.97 -23.76 6.71
CA ALA A 65 22.35 -24.24 6.55
C ALA A 65 23.30 -23.69 7.64
N LEU A 66 23.04 -22.48 8.13
CA LEU A 66 23.83 -21.86 9.19
C LEU A 66 23.49 -22.39 10.59
N PHE A 67 22.26 -22.87 10.81
CA PHE A 67 21.83 -23.36 12.13
C PHE A 67 22.63 -24.59 12.64
N PRO A 68 22.88 -25.64 11.84
CA PRO A 68 23.78 -26.74 12.21
C PRO A 68 25.23 -26.28 12.43
N CYS A 69 25.72 -25.34 11.61
CA CYS A 69 27.08 -24.81 11.75
C CYS A 69 27.27 -24.04 13.06
N VAL A 70 26.29 -23.21 13.44
CA VAL A 70 26.31 -22.48 14.72
C VAL A 70 26.15 -23.45 15.91
N TYR A 71 25.30 -24.47 15.78
CA TYR A 71 25.13 -25.49 16.80
C TYR A 71 26.42 -26.30 17.04
N LEU A 72 27.07 -26.75 15.97
CA LEU A 72 28.34 -27.49 16.04
C LEU A 72 29.49 -26.61 16.56
N TYR A 73 29.56 -25.35 16.13
CA TYR A 73 30.55 -24.40 16.66
C TYR A 73 30.40 -24.18 18.16
N ARG A 74 29.17 -24.03 18.64
CA ARG A 74 28.87 -23.88 20.07
C ARG A 74 29.18 -25.16 20.86
N SER A 75 28.93 -26.32 20.26
CA SER A 75 29.28 -27.61 20.86
C SER A 75 30.81 -27.83 20.92
N SER A 76 31.56 -27.33 19.94
CA SER A 76 33.02 -27.40 19.92
C SER A 76 33.66 -26.51 20.98
N LYS A 77 33.10 -25.31 21.21
CA LYS A 77 33.58 -24.40 22.26
C LYS A 77 33.44 -24.98 23.67
N LYS A 78 32.35 -25.73 23.92
CA LYS A 78 32.13 -26.40 25.21
C LYS A 78 33.17 -27.51 25.48
N LYS A 79 33.63 -28.22 24.43
CA LYS A 79 34.67 -29.24 24.57
C LYS A 79 36.05 -28.66 24.87
N GLN A 80 36.38 -27.49 24.30
CA GLN A 80 37.65 -26.81 24.60
C GLN A 80 37.75 -26.27 26.03
N GLU A 81 36.63 -25.96 26.68
CA GLU A 81 36.59 -25.55 28.09
C GLU A 81 36.67 -26.74 29.06
N GLU A 82 36.39 -27.96 28.59
CA GLU A 82 36.39 -29.18 29.41
C GLU A 82 37.71 -29.97 29.33
N GLU A 83 38.57 -29.68 28.33
CA GLU A 83 39.80 -30.43 28.05
C GLU A 83 41.10 -29.67 28.38
N THR A 84 41.04 -28.57 29.14
CA THR A 84 42.25 -28.02 29.76
C THR A 84 42.81 -29.01 30.79
N PRO A 85 44.05 -29.51 30.63
CA PRO A 85 44.61 -30.53 31.51
C PRO A 85 44.75 -29.97 32.93
N ILE A 86 44.14 -30.66 33.89
CA ILE A 86 44.35 -30.45 35.32
C ILE A 86 45.83 -30.72 35.62
N PRO A 87 46.60 -29.77 36.16
CA PRO A 87 47.95 -30.05 36.62
C PRO A 87 47.91 -31.10 37.73
N GLU A 88 48.73 -32.14 37.59
CA GLU A 88 48.93 -33.21 38.57
C GLU A 88 49.23 -32.61 39.95
N GLU A 89 48.26 -32.74 40.85
CA GLU A 89 48.30 -32.19 42.21
C GLU A 89 49.28 -33.02 43.04
N LEU A 90 50.47 -32.44 43.26
CA LEU A 90 51.50 -32.93 44.19
C LEU A 90 50.86 -33.21 45.57
N PRO A 91 51.29 -34.25 46.31
CA PRO A 91 50.71 -34.57 47.62
C PRO A 91 50.72 -33.34 48.53
N PRO A 92 49.63 -33.09 49.28
CA PRO A 92 49.46 -31.83 49.99
C PRO A 92 50.61 -31.65 51.00
N PRO A 93 51.28 -30.48 51.00
CA PRO A 93 52.25 -30.18 52.05
C PRO A 93 51.54 -30.14 53.41
N PRO A 94 52.24 -30.44 54.52
CA PRO A 94 51.66 -30.49 55.84
C PRO A 94 50.93 -29.17 56.16
N PRO A 95 49.81 -29.22 56.92
CA PRO A 95 48.95 -28.08 57.17
C PRO A 95 49.75 -26.96 57.82
N THR A 96 50.13 -25.97 57.01
CA THR A 96 50.65 -24.70 57.52
C THR A 96 49.44 -23.90 57.99
N PRO A 97 49.49 -23.27 59.18
CA PRO A 97 48.37 -22.46 59.65
C PRO A 97 48.10 -21.37 58.62
N ALA A 98 46.88 -21.37 58.07
CA ALA A 98 46.45 -20.35 57.13
C ALA A 98 46.68 -18.98 57.77
N PRO A 99 47.37 -18.03 57.10
CA PRO A 99 47.52 -16.69 57.63
C PRO A 99 46.12 -16.11 57.87
N PRO A 100 45.89 -15.40 58.99
CA PRO A 100 44.58 -14.89 59.33
C PRO A 100 44.08 -14.01 58.17
N ARG A 101 42.96 -14.41 57.54
CA ARG A 101 42.24 -13.56 56.59
C ARG A 101 41.81 -12.32 57.34
N LYS A 102 42.60 -11.24 57.24
CA LYS A 102 42.19 -9.91 57.68
C LYS A 102 40.97 -9.54 56.84
N LYS A 103 39.80 -9.48 57.47
CA LYS A 103 38.62 -8.86 56.87
C LYS A 103 39.02 -7.41 56.61
N PHE A 104 39.19 -7.05 55.34
CA PHE A 104 39.51 -5.69 54.97
C PHE A 104 38.24 -4.88 55.20
N GLU A 105 38.07 -4.35 56.41
CA GLU A 105 36.96 -3.46 56.75
C GLU A 105 37.21 -2.15 56.03
N LEU A 106 36.65 -2.06 54.84
CA LEU A 106 36.67 -0.87 54.02
C LEU A 106 35.95 0.26 54.79
N ASP A 107 36.68 1.34 55.10
CA ASP A 107 36.22 2.51 55.84
C ASP A 107 34.88 3.00 55.26
N GLU A 108 33.94 3.34 56.13
CA GLU A 108 32.63 3.88 55.78
C GLU A 108 32.75 5.09 54.83
N ALA A 109 33.81 5.90 54.97
CA ALA A 109 34.10 7.00 54.06
C ALA A 109 34.36 6.54 52.62
N THR A 110 35.11 5.46 52.44
CA THR A 110 35.42 4.90 51.11
C THR A 110 34.21 4.23 50.46
N LYS A 111 33.33 3.59 51.25
CA LYS A 111 32.05 3.06 50.75
C LYS A 111 31.14 4.18 50.24
N LYS A 112 31.02 5.28 50.98
CA LYS A 112 30.26 6.47 50.58
C LYS A 112 30.84 7.13 49.32
N ALA A 113 32.16 7.18 49.18
CA ALA A 113 32.81 7.70 47.99
C ALA A 113 32.49 6.88 46.73
N ILE A 114 32.56 5.54 46.82
CA ILE A 114 32.21 4.63 45.72
C ILE A 114 30.72 4.77 45.35
N GLU A 115 29.83 4.88 46.34
CA GLU A 115 28.41 5.06 46.10
C GLU A 115 28.09 6.40 45.43
N LEU A 116 28.75 7.48 45.87
CA LEU A 116 28.61 8.80 45.27
C LEU A 116 29.11 8.82 43.81
N GLU A 117 30.25 8.16 43.54
CA GLU A 117 30.80 8.02 42.20
C GLU A 117 29.85 7.22 41.29
N ALA A 118 29.30 6.11 41.80
CA ALA A 118 28.30 5.32 41.09
C ALA A 118 27.01 6.12 40.81
N ALA A 119 26.55 6.94 41.77
CA ALA A 119 25.39 7.81 41.59
C ALA A 119 25.64 8.90 40.52
N LEU A 120 26.84 9.45 40.49
CA LEU A 120 27.24 10.45 39.51
C LEU A 120 27.39 9.83 38.10
N ALA A 121 27.92 8.61 38.01
CA ALA A 121 27.96 7.84 36.76
C ALA A 121 26.54 7.56 36.22
N ARG A 122 25.60 7.15 37.09
CA ARG A 122 24.18 6.95 36.71
C ARG A 122 23.54 8.23 36.18
N LYS A 123 23.77 9.38 36.83
CA LYS A 123 23.26 10.68 36.35
C LYS A 123 23.79 11.03 34.96
N ARG A 124 25.08 10.81 34.69
CA ARG A 124 25.69 11.05 33.37
C ARG A 124 25.09 10.18 32.28
N ILE A 125 24.83 8.90 32.56
CA ILE A 125 24.18 7.98 31.61
C ILE A 125 22.77 8.46 31.30
N LEU A 126 21.97 8.77 32.32
CA LEU A 126 20.61 9.29 32.14
C LEU A 126 20.57 10.60 31.33
N GLU A 127 21.50 11.52 31.60
CA GLU A 127 21.60 12.78 30.85
C GLU A 127 22.01 12.53 29.39
N ALA A 128 22.94 11.61 29.14
CA ALA A 128 23.35 11.22 27.79
C ALA A 128 22.21 10.55 27.03
N GLU A 129 21.43 9.69 27.68
CA GLU A 129 20.23 9.07 27.09
C GLU A 129 19.15 10.11 26.79
N ALA A 130 18.90 11.06 27.69
CA ALA A 130 17.96 12.16 27.45
C ALA A 130 18.37 13.01 26.24
N LYS A 131 19.67 13.37 26.12
CA LYS A 131 20.19 14.10 24.96
C LYS A 131 20.05 13.31 23.67
N ARG A 132 20.30 11.99 23.70
CA ARG A 132 20.09 11.10 22.55
C ARG A 132 18.63 11.06 22.13
N GLN A 133 17.70 10.93 23.07
CA GLN A 133 16.27 10.96 22.78
C GLN A 133 15.82 12.29 22.18
N GLU A 134 16.32 13.40 22.71
CA GLU A 134 16.00 14.73 22.18
C GLU A 134 16.57 14.93 20.75
N ALA A 135 17.77 14.42 20.48
CA ALA A 135 18.35 14.43 19.13
C ALA A 135 17.51 13.61 18.14
N LEU A 136 17.05 12.42 18.54
CA LEU A 136 16.17 11.58 17.72
C LEU A 136 14.83 12.29 17.43
N LYS A 137 14.19 12.89 18.44
CA LYS A 137 12.95 13.64 18.26
C LYS A 137 13.13 14.82 17.29
N ARG A 138 14.21 15.58 17.41
CA ARG A 138 14.54 16.66 16.46
C ARG A 138 14.74 16.14 15.04
N GLU A 139 15.34 14.97 14.88
CA GLU A 139 15.52 14.36 13.55
C GLU A 139 14.18 13.90 12.95
N GLU A 140 13.32 13.29 13.77
CA GLU A 140 11.97 12.89 13.39
C GLU A 140 11.12 14.10 12.98
N GLU A 141 11.11 15.17 13.77
CA GLU A 141 10.41 16.42 13.45
C GLU A 141 10.90 17.02 12.13
N ARG A 142 12.21 16.98 11.87
CA ARG A 142 12.78 17.44 10.60
C ARG A 142 12.30 16.58 9.42
N LYS A 143 12.30 15.25 9.56
CA LYS A 143 11.80 14.33 8.53
C LYS A 143 10.31 14.53 8.28
N GLU A 144 9.52 14.71 9.33
CA GLU A 144 8.10 14.99 9.22
C GLU A 144 7.84 16.32 8.52
N GLN A 145 8.61 17.36 8.87
CA GLN A 145 8.49 18.66 8.22
C GLN A 145 8.87 18.60 6.74
N GLU A 146 9.90 17.83 6.38
CA GLU A 146 10.30 17.60 5.00
C GLU A 146 9.22 16.83 4.22
N ALA A 147 8.71 15.73 4.79
CA ALA A 147 7.61 14.97 4.22
C ALA A 147 6.34 15.83 4.02
N ARG A 148 6.03 16.72 4.99
CA ARG A 148 4.90 17.66 4.88
C ARG A 148 5.09 18.65 3.74
N ARG A 149 6.30 19.18 3.55
CA ARG A 149 6.63 20.07 2.43
C ARG A 149 6.53 19.35 1.09
N GLU A 150 7.01 18.11 1.02
CA GLU A 150 6.90 17.29 -0.19
C GLU A 150 5.45 16.98 -0.53
N ALA A 151 4.65 16.58 0.47
CA ALA A 151 3.22 16.35 0.30
C ALA A 151 2.48 17.61 -0.19
N GLU A 152 2.82 18.79 0.34
CA GLU A 152 2.24 20.06 -0.14
C GLU A 152 2.63 20.37 -1.59
N ARG A 153 3.90 20.12 -1.97
CA ARG A 153 4.37 20.28 -3.36
C ARG A 153 3.61 19.38 -4.31
N LEU A 154 3.49 18.09 -3.98
CA LEU A 154 2.75 17.10 -4.77
C LEU A 154 1.26 17.46 -4.87
N TYR A 155 0.66 17.93 -3.78
CA TYR A 155 -0.72 18.38 -3.77
C TYR A 155 -0.92 19.58 -4.71
N ARG A 156 -0.04 20.58 -4.62
CA ARG A 156 -0.08 21.78 -5.46
C ARG A 156 0.09 21.44 -6.94
N GLU A 157 0.99 20.52 -7.26
CA GLU A 157 1.19 20.04 -8.63
C GLU A 157 -0.05 19.31 -9.17
N LYS A 158 -0.66 18.43 -8.37
CA LYS A 158 -1.89 17.73 -8.73
C LYS A 158 -3.04 18.70 -9.02
N ILE A 159 -3.18 19.77 -8.23
CA ILE A 159 -4.17 20.83 -8.49
C ILE A 159 -3.88 21.55 -9.81
N ARG A 160 -2.63 21.94 -10.08
CA ARG A 160 -2.25 22.55 -11.36
C ARG A 160 -2.54 21.64 -12.55
N GLN A 161 -2.30 20.34 -12.41
CA GLN A 161 -2.60 19.37 -13.45
C GLN A 161 -4.11 19.27 -13.72
N ARG A 162 -4.94 19.26 -12.67
CA ARG A 162 -6.41 19.31 -12.81
C ARG A 162 -6.87 20.60 -13.49
N GLN A 163 -6.29 21.74 -13.14
CA GLN A 163 -6.60 23.01 -13.80
C GLN A 163 -6.22 22.99 -15.29
N ARG A 164 -4.99 22.57 -15.63
CA ARG A 164 -4.55 22.44 -17.02
C ARG A 164 -5.42 21.50 -17.84
N THR A 165 -5.84 20.38 -17.26
CA THR A 165 -6.72 19.43 -17.95
C THR A 165 -8.13 19.98 -18.12
N ALA A 166 -8.68 20.67 -17.11
CA ALA A 166 -9.96 21.37 -17.22
C ALA A 166 -9.92 22.49 -18.28
N GLU A 167 -8.86 23.32 -18.28
CA GLU A 167 -8.67 24.38 -19.28
C GLU A 167 -8.56 23.82 -20.70
N LYS A 168 -7.81 22.73 -20.90
CA LYS A 168 -7.72 22.07 -22.21
C LYS A 168 -9.09 21.59 -22.69
N ARG A 169 -9.87 20.93 -21.81
CA ARG A 169 -11.24 20.49 -22.12
C ARG A 169 -12.13 21.67 -22.49
N TYR A 170 -12.08 22.74 -21.70
CA TYR A 170 -12.85 23.95 -21.98
C TYR A 170 -12.48 24.58 -23.33
N GLN A 171 -11.20 24.62 -23.67
CA GLN A 171 -10.74 25.14 -24.97
C GLN A 171 -11.16 24.25 -26.15
N GLU A 172 -11.09 22.92 -25.98
CA GLU A 172 -11.55 21.95 -26.98
C GLU A 172 -13.05 22.08 -27.21
N GLU A 173 -13.85 22.15 -26.14
CA GLU A 173 -15.29 22.36 -26.20
C GLU A 173 -15.63 23.70 -26.88
N ARG A 174 -14.92 24.78 -26.54
CA ARG A 174 -15.11 26.09 -27.20
C ARG A 174 -14.78 26.04 -28.70
N LYS A 175 -13.71 25.33 -29.08
CA LYS A 175 -13.35 25.14 -30.50
C LYS A 175 -14.39 24.31 -31.24
N GLN A 176 -14.89 23.22 -30.63
CA GLN A 176 -15.96 22.40 -31.21
C GLN A 176 -17.25 23.20 -31.34
N SER A 177 -17.64 23.96 -30.33
CA SER A 177 -18.83 24.81 -30.37
C SER A 177 -18.71 25.92 -31.41
N SER A 178 -17.53 26.54 -31.54
CA SER A 178 -17.24 27.51 -32.60
C SER A 178 -17.23 26.88 -33.99
N PHE A 179 -16.67 25.67 -34.14
CA PHE A 179 -16.62 24.94 -35.40
C PHE A 179 -18.02 24.51 -35.84
N ASN A 180 -18.80 23.90 -34.95
CA ASN A 180 -20.19 23.53 -35.21
C ASN A 180 -21.03 24.78 -35.48
N GLY A 181 -20.90 25.84 -34.69
CA GLY A 181 -21.61 27.11 -34.91
C GLY A 181 -21.29 27.75 -36.25
N SER A 182 -20.03 27.68 -36.70
CA SER A 182 -19.61 28.10 -38.05
C SER A 182 -20.22 27.22 -39.15
N TYR A 183 -20.19 25.90 -38.97
CA TYR A 183 -20.71 24.93 -39.93
C TYR A 183 -22.23 25.08 -40.12
N PHE A 184 -22.99 25.10 -39.02
CA PHE A 184 -24.44 25.33 -39.04
C PHE A 184 -24.82 26.70 -39.62
N LYS A 185 -24.01 27.74 -39.37
CA LYS A 185 -24.24 29.08 -39.94
C LYS A 185 -23.99 29.12 -41.45
N GLN A 186 -23.05 28.33 -41.95
CA GLN A 186 -22.72 28.26 -43.37
C GLN A 186 -23.73 27.40 -44.16
N GLU A 187 -24.22 26.29 -43.60
CA GLU A 187 -25.28 25.48 -44.21
C GLU A 187 -26.60 26.27 -44.35
N LYS A 188 -27.04 26.97 -43.29
CA LYS A 188 -28.26 27.80 -43.35
C LYS A 188 -28.20 28.91 -44.40
N PHE A 189 -27.01 29.43 -44.70
CA PHE A 189 -26.84 30.46 -45.74
C PHE A 189 -26.80 29.88 -47.17
N ARG A 190 -26.43 28.61 -47.34
CA ARG A 190 -26.41 27.95 -48.65
C ARG A 190 -27.78 27.45 -49.09
N GLU A 191 -28.65 27.08 -48.15
CA GLU A 191 -29.95 26.48 -48.48
C GLU A 191 -31.07 27.50 -48.77
N ASN A 192 -30.90 28.80 -48.50
CA ASN A 192 -31.96 29.79 -48.77
C ASN A 192 -31.43 31.14 -49.30
N PRO A 193 -31.29 31.33 -50.63
CA PRO A 193 -31.02 32.64 -51.21
C PRO A 193 -32.31 33.37 -51.65
N THR A 194 -33.51 33.00 -51.16
CA THR A 194 -34.74 33.70 -51.55
C THR A 194 -35.64 34.01 -50.35
N THR A 195 -36.22 35.22 -50.38
CA THR A 195 -37.17 35.81 -49.42
C THR A 195 -36.56 36.45 -48.15
N ALA A 196 -35.93 37.61 -48.37
CA ALA A 196 -35.87 38.64 -47.35
C ALA A 196 -37.31 39.10 -47.03
N LYS A 197 -37.74 38.93 -45.77
CA LYS A 197 -38.90 39.50 -45.04
C LYS A 197 -39.69 38.47 -44.20
N SER A 198 -39.02 37.55 -43.52
CA SER A 198 -39.44 36.97 -42.24
C SER A 198 -38.30 36.07 -41.75
N PRO A 199 -37.95 36.00 -40.46
CA PRO A 199 -37.07 34.94 -39.98
C PRO A 199 -37.80 33.61 -40.15
N VAL A 200 -37.61 32.96 -41.30
CA VAL A 200 -38.05 31.58 -41.52
C VAL A 200 -37.19 30.71 -40.62
N ILE A 201 -37.68 30.47 -39.41
CA ILE A 201 -37.09 29.46 -38.53
C ILE A 201 -37.45 28.12 -39.17
N THR A 202 -36.46 27.50 -39.80
CA THR A 202 -36.55 26.14 -40.32
C THR A 202 -36.68 25.17 -39.13
N SER A 203 -37.90 25.00 -38.62
CA SER A 203 -38.22 24.02 -37.59
C SER A 203 -38.79 22.76 -38.21
N GLU A 204 -38.40 21.59 -37.70
CA GLU A 204 -38.84 20.30 -38.22
C GLU A 204 -40.27 19.99 -37.75
N PHE A 205 -40.57 20.23 -36.46
CA PHE A 205 -41.86 19.91 -35.86
C PHE A 205 -42.85 21.08 -35.85
N PHE A 206 -42.35 22.32 -35.89
CA PHE A 206 -43.13 23.56 -35.75
C PHE A 206 -43.24 24.39 -37.03
N ARG A 207 -43.13 23.74 -38.19
CA ARG A 207 -43.19 24.42 -39.49
C ARG A 207 -44.52 25.17 -39.66
N GLY A 208 -44.43 26.44 -40.06
CA GLY A 208 -45.59 27.29 -40.29
C GLY A 208 -46.19 27.93 -39.04
N VAL A 209 -45.60 27.72 -37.85
CA VAL A 209 -45.96 28.48 -36.66
C VAL A 209 -45.46 29.91 -36.81
N THR A 210 -46.36 30.88 -36.65
CA THR A 210 -46.03 32.31 -36.80
C THR A 210 -46.04 33.05 -35.47
N ASN A 211 -46.81 32.55 -34.50
CA ASN A 211 -47.07 33.22 -33.23
C ASN A 211 -46.82 32.30 -32.03
N ARG A 212 -46.53 32.90 -30.86
CA ARG A 212 -46.32 32.16 -29.61
C ARG A 212 -47.53 31.31 -29.19
N THR A 213 -48.75 31.79 -29.46
CA THR A 213 -49.99 31.07 -29.15
C THR A 213 -50.15 29.82 -30.01
N GLU A 214 -49.79 29.89 -31.29
CA GLU A 214 -49.76 28.75 -32.22
C GLU A 214 -48.66 27.74 -31.84
N LEU A 215 -47.49 28.23 -31.41
CA LEU A 215 -46.39 27.39 -30.94
C LEU A 215 -46.84 26.48 -29.79
N LYS A 216 -47.49 27.07 -28.78
CA LYS A 216 -48.00 26.33 -27.61
C LYS A 216 -49.08 25.33 -27.99
N LYS A 217 -49.99 25.69 -28.90
CA LYS A 217 -51.03 24.77 -29.39
C LYS A 217 -50.41 23.57 -30.11
N ARG A 218 -49.51 23.83 -31.07
CA ARG A 218 -48.83 22.78 -31.83
C ARG A 218 -47.99 21.87 -30.93
N TYR A 219 -47.33 22.43 -29.92
CA TYR A 219 -46.56 21.66 -28.94
C TYR A 219 -47.43 20.67 -28.17
N LEU A 220 -48.59 21.12 -27.68
CA LEU A 220 -49.52 20.24 -26.97
C LEU A 220 -50.07 19.16 -27.89
N ASP A 221 -50.36 19.47 -29.14
CA ASP A 221 -50.86 18.49 -30.11
C ASP A 221 -49.80 17.44 -30.49
N LEU A 222 -48.53 17.84 -30.61
CA LEU A 222 -47.43 16.91 -30.82
C LEU A 222 -47.22 16.00 -29.61
N LEU A 223 -47.29 16.54 -28.39
CA LEU A 223 -47.20 15.70 -27.18
C LEU A 223 -48.36 14.71 -27.10
N LYS A 224 -49.59 15.10 -27.47
CA LYS A 224 -50.74 14.17 -27.49
C LYS A 224 -50.54 12.96 -28.41
N ILE A 225 -49.67 13.03 -29.41
CA ILE A 225 -49.38 11.92 -30.32
C ILE A 225 -48.15 11.16 -29.82
N TYR A 226 -47.07 11.87 -29.52
CA TYR A 226 -45.75 11.27 -29.32
C TYR A 226 -45.40 10.96 -27.86
N HIS A 227 -46.23 11.33 -26.87
CA HIS A 227 -45.96 11.06 -25.46
C HIS A 227 -45.73 9.55 -25.23
N PRO A 228 -44.72 9.15 -24.43
CA PRO A 228 -44.41 7.73 -24.18
C PRO A 228 -45.56 6.90 -23.62
N ASP A 229 -46.57 7.54 -23.03
CA ASP A 229 -47.76 6.87 -22.49
C ASP A 229 -48.77 6.47 -23.58
N ASN A 230 -48.59 6.95 -24.81
CA ASN A 230 -49.41 6.57 -25.94
C ASN A 230 -48.86 5.32 -26.64
N PRO A 231 -49.71 4.46 -27.23
CA PRO A 231 -49.27 3.25 -27.93
C PRO A 231 -48.39 3.51 -29.17
N SER A 232 -48.39 4.74 -29.70
CA SER A 232 -47.50 5.19 -30.79
C SER A 232 -46.49 6.25 -30.31
N GLY A 233 -46.29 6.35 -29.00
CA GLY A 233 -45.37 7.28 -28.36
C GLY A 233 -43.91 6.93 -28.64
N ASP A 234 -43.09 7.95 -28.88
CA ASP A 234 -41.64 7.82 -28.99
C ASP A 234 -40.96 8.83 -28.06
N PRO A 235 -40.26 8.37 -27.00
CA PRO A 235 -39.52 9.24 -26.08
C PRO A 235 -38.46 10.10 -26.79
N SER A 236 -37.84 9.58 -27.85
CA SER A 236 -36.80 10.26 -28.62
C SER A 236 -37.36 11.44 -29.42
N ILE A 237 -38.57 11.29 -29.97
CA ILE A 237 -39.29 12.36 -30.69
C ILE A 237 -39.82 13.37 -29.69
N THR A 238 -40.41 12.91 -28.58
CA THR A 238 -40.91 13.77 -27.51
C THR A 238 -39.82 14.70 -26.98
N ARG A 239 -38.61 14.18 -26.74
CA ARG A 239 -37.47 14.99 -26.30
C ARG A 239 -37.10 16.05 -27.34
N ARG A 240 -37.00 15.67 -28.63
CA ARG A 240 -36.69 16.61 -29.72
C ARG A 240 -37.73 17.71 -29.85
N VAL A 241 -39.02 17.38 -29.76
CA VAL A 241 -40.13 18.34 -29.76
C VAL A 241 -40.04 19.30 -28.56
N GLN A 242 -39.66 18.81 -27.37
CA GLN A 242 -39.47 19.64 -26.18
C GLN A 242 -38.29 20.59 -26.29
N GLU A 243 -37.16 20.13 -26.84
CA GLU A 243 -35.97 20.95 -27.08
C GLU A 243 -36.29 22.07 -28.07
N GLU A 244 -36.88 21.75 -29.23
CA GLU A 244 -37.24 22.74 -30.25
C GLU A 244 -38.29 23.75 -29.75
N TYR A 245 -39.26 23.30 -28.93
CA TYR A 245 -40.23 24.19 -28.30
C TYR A 245 -39.56 25.22 -27.37
N LYS A 246 -38.56 24.80 -26.58
CA LYS A 246 -37.85 25.72 -25.67
C LYS A 246 -37.11 26.81 -26.43
N GLU A 247 -36.42 26.43 -27.50
CA GLU A 247 -35.70 27.38 -28.36
C GLU A 247 -36.64 28.38 -29.01
N LEU A 248 -37.73 27.90 -29.63
CA LEU A 248 -38.74 28.75 -30.26
C LEU A 248 -39.47 29.63 -29.25
N SER A 249 -39.78 29.11 -28.06
CA SER A 249 -40.44 29.90 -27.01
C SER A 249 -39.54 31.04 -26.54
N ALA A 250 -38.24 30.81 -26.38
CA ALA A 250 -37.29 31.85 -26.03
C ALA A 250 -37.15 32.89 -27.15
N PHE A 251 -37.14 32.44 -28.41
CA PHE A 251 -37.12 33.33 -29.57
C PHE A 251 -38.35 34.25 -29.61
N TYR A 252 -39.55 33.70 -29.51
CA TYR A 252 -40.78 34.52 -29.55
C TYR A 252 -40.91 35.43 -28.33
N GLU A 253 -40.44 35.01 -27.15
CA GLU A 253 -40.41 35.88 -25.98
C GLU A 253 -39.46 37.07 -26.15
N ALA A 254 -38.29 36.86 -26.76
CA ALA A 254 -37.36 37.93 -27.10
C ALA A 254 -37.91 38.83 -28.21
N TYR A 255 -38.56 38.24 -29.22
CA TYR A 255 -39.14 38.97 -30.34
C TYR A 255 -40.29 39.89 -29.90
N GLU A 256 -41.21 39.40 -29.06
CA GLU A 256 -42.32 40.16 -28.49
C GLU A 256 -41.84 41.33 -27.60
N LYS A 257 -40.68 41.20 -26.93
CA LYS A 257 -40.10 42.30 -26.13
C LYS A 257 -39.52 43.43 -26.98
N HIS A 258 -39.11 43.15 -28.21
CA HIS A 258 -38.42 44.11 -29.09
C HIS A 258 -39.29 44.67 -30.22
N THR A 259 -40.53 44.18 -30.38
CA THR A 259 -41.51 44.76 -31.31
C THR A 259 -42.39 45.76 -30.56
N PRO A 260 -42.31 47.07 -30.86
CA PRO A 260 -43.24 48.04 -30.28
C PRO A 260 -44.67 47.74 -30.78
N LYS A 261 -45.63 47.79 -29.86
CA LYS A 261 -47.07 47.66 -30.15
C LYS A 261 -47.60 48.83 -30.97
#